data_AF-A0A8T3ZFY1-F1
#
_entry.id   AF-A0A8T3ZFY1-F1
#
_cell.length_a   1.000
_cell.length_b   1.000
_cell.length_c   1.000
_cell.angle_alpha   90.00
_cell.angle_beta   90.00
_cell.angle_gamma   90.00
#
_symmetry.space_group_name_H-M   'P 1'
#
loop_
_entity.id
_entity.type
_entity.pdbx_description
1 polymer ?
#
loop_
_entity_poly.entity_id
_entity_poly.type
_entity_poly.pdbx_seq_one_letter_code
_entity_poly.pdbx_strand_id
1 'polypeptide(L)'
;MKKSTKKVLWALFIIIVMFGSTFTYVILSAIPETAPQQFQEPAEFLVSGYMNETLKEVYISRGYTIMEFHYYDGCCQELQFYIDALPEELEKQLIIEKINDGTGPRILAKSMYGLEERNVTTIDDVFVSLCKLLAKPPIDCGLMELNITAS
;
A
#
# COMPACT_ATOMS: atom_id res chain seq x y z
N MET A 1 -41.70 44.87 20.06
CA MET A 1 -41.31 44.99 18.63
C MET A 1 -42.55 44.95 17.75
N LYS A 2 -42.73 45.91 16.84
CA LYS A 2 -43.86 45.89 15.89
C LYS A 2 -43.75 44.64 15.00
N LYS A 3 -44.89 43.99 14.68
CA LYS A 3 -44.94 42.79 13.81
C LYS A 3 -44.21 42.98 12.46
N SER A 4 -44.11 44.22 11.98
CA SER A 4 -43.33 44.58 10.79
C SER A 4 -41.82 44.36 10.96
N THR A 5 -41.23 44.76 12.08
CA THR A 5 -39.79 44.62 12.35
C THR A 5 -39.35 43.15 12.41
N LYS A 6 -40.23 42.25 12.87
CA LYS A 6 -39.95 40.81 12.96
C LYS A 6 -39.87 40.14 11.57
N LYS A 7 -40.66 40.62 10.60
CA LYS A 7 -40.65 40.13 9.20
C LYS A 7 -39.41 40.62 8.46
N VAL A 8 -39.01 41.87 8.68
CA VAL A 8 -37.79 42.44 8.09
C VAL A 8 -36.54 41.71 8.60
N LEU A 9 -36.48 41.41 9.90
CA LEU A 9 -35.37 40.65 10.49
C LEU A 9 -35.24 39.24 9.87
N TRP A 10 -36.37 38.58 9.66
CA TRP A 10 -36.42 37.24 9.05
C TRP A 10 -36.00 37.26 7.58
N ALA A 11 -36.43 38.27 6.82
CA ALA A 11 -36.00 38.44 5.43
C ALA A 11 -34.50 38.72 5.33
N LEU A 12 -33.95 39.55 6.23
CA LEU A 12 -32.53 39.91 6.26
C LEU A 12 -31.66 38.71 6.65
N PHE A 13 -32.13 37.86 7.56
CA PHE A 13 -31.47 36.60 7.91
C PHE A 13 -31.39 35.64 6.71
N ILE A 14 -32.46 35.48 5.94
CA ILE A 14 -32.48 34.62 4.74
C ILE A 14 -31.46 35.13 3.69
N ILE A 15 -31.38 36.45 3.49
CA ILE A 15 -30.43 37.05 2.55
C ILE A 15 -28.99 36.76 2.99
N ILE A 16 -28.68 36.92 4.28
CA ILE A 16 -27.33 36.63 4.81
C ILE A 16 -26.97 35.15 4.63
N VAL A 17 -27.91 34.22 4.86
CA VAL A 17 -27.66 32.78 4.67
C VAL A 17 -27.38 32.43 3.21
N MET A 18 -28.13 33.03 2.27
CA MET A 18 -27.87 32.82 0.84
C MET A 18 -26.51 33.39 0.41
N PHE A 19 -26.16 34.61 0.83
CA PHE A 19 -24.86 35.21 0.49
C PHE A 19 -23.68 34.56 1.23
N GLY A 20 -23.90 34.04 2.44
CA GLY A 20 -22.87 33.31 3.21
C GLY A 20 -22.40 32.04 2.51
N SER A 21 -23.31 31.35 1.81
CA SER A 21 -22.98 30.11 1.08
C SER A 21 -22.01 30.31 -0.10
N THR A 22 -22.04 31.49 -0.73
CA THR A 22 -21.09 31.87 -1.78
C THR A 22 -19.72 32.29 -1.25
N PHE A 23 -19.64 32.87 -0.04
CA PHE A 23 -18.38 33.31 0.56
C PHE A 23 -17.52 32.14 1.06
N THR A 24 -18.13 31.04 1.53
CA THR A 24 -17.40 29.84 1.95
C THR A 24 -16.61 29.19 0.80
N TYR A 25 -17.15 29.20 -0.43
CA TYR A 25 -16.46 28.67 -1.61
C TYR A 25 -15.19 29.47 -1.95
N VAL A 26 -15.24 30.80 -1.83
CA VAL A 26 -14.10 31.67 -2.13
C VAL A 26 -12.97 31.46 -1.13
N ILE A 27 -13.30 31.31 0.16
CA ILE A 27 -12.29 31.05 1.21
C ILE A 27 -11.66 29.66 1.03
N LEU A 28 -12.44 28.64 0.70
CA LEU A 28 -11.92 27.30 0.41
C LEU A 28 -11.02 27.29 -0.84
N SER A 29 -11.36 28.04 -1.88
CA SER A 29 -10.53 28.15 -3.10
C SER A 29 -9.23 28.96 -2.91
N ALA A 30 -9.14 29.75 -1.83
CA ALA A 30 -7.96 30.56 -1.51
C ALA A 30 -6.95 29.80 -0.62
N ILE A 31 -7.32 28.63 -0.09
CA ILE A 31 -6.38 27.71 0.52
C ILE A 31 -5.63 27.08 -0.65
N PRO A 32 -4.32 27.34 -0.83
CA PRO A 32 -3.56 26.64 -1.86
C PRO A 32 -3.70 25.16 -1.57
N GLU A 33 -4.27 24.41 -2.51
CA GLU A 33 -4.06 22.96 -2.56
C GLU A 33 -2.55 22.78 -2.50
N THR A 34 -2.05 22.32 -1.34
CA THR A 34 -0.72 21.73 -1.26
C THR A 34 -0.71 20.67 -2.34
N ALA A 35 -0.05 20.99 -3.47
CA ALA A 35 0.05 20.08 -4.59
C ALA A 35 0.37 18.71 -3.99
N PRO A 36 -0.45 17.68 -4.27
CA PRO A 36 -0.17 16.35 -3.74
C PRO A 36 1.27 16.08 -4.11
N GLN A 37 2.14 15.92 -3.10
CA GLN A 37 3.55 15.61 -3.32
C GLN A 37 3.55 14.51 -4.37
N GLN A 38 4.11 14.81 -5.56
CA GLN A 38 4.13 13.87 -6.66
C GLN A 38 4.87 12.65 -6.13
N PHE A 39 4.09 11.63 -5.76
CA PHE A 39 4.63 10.41 -5.24
C PHE A 39 5.41 9.80 -6.40
N GLN A 40 6.72 9.71 -6.20
CA GLN A 40 7.57 9.02 -7.14
C GLN A 40 7.31 7.54 -6.94
N GLU A 41 6.78 6.88 -7.97
CA GLU A 41 6.75 5.43 -7.99
C GLU A 41 8.17 4.89 -7.75
N PRO A 42 8.30 3.71 -7.12
CA PRO A 42 9.59 3.08 -6.93
C PRO A 42 10.34 3.01 -8.26
N ALA A 43 11.56 3.54 -8.30
CA ALA A 43 12.39 3.45 -9.50
C ALA A 43 12.77 1.98 -9.80
N GLU A 44 12.89 1.18 -8.75
CA GLU A 44 13.25 -0.23 -8.79
C GLU A 44 12.36 -1.01 -7.82
N PHE A 45 11.89 -2.18 -8.26
CA PHE A 45 11.08 -3.10 -7.44
C PHE A 45 11.91 -4.27 -6.90
N LEU A 46 13.18 -4.32 -7.27
CA LEU A 46 14.14 -5.30 -6.80
C LEU A 46 15.40 -4.55 -6.35
N VAL A 47 15.63 -4.56 -5.05
CA VAL A 47 16.70 -3.81 -4.40
C VAL A 47 17.69 -4.80 -3.80
N SER A 48 18.98 -4.57 -4.04
CA SER A 48 20.04 -5.33 -3.36
C SER A 48 20.34 -4.68 -2.00
N GLY A 49 20.10 -5.41 -0.92
CA GLY A 49 20.26 -4.91 0.46
C GLY A 49 19.01 -4.25 1.04
N TYR A 50 19.21 -3.47 2.12
CA TYR A 50 18.13 -2.87 2.91
C TYR A 50 17.76 -1.46 2.41
N MET A 51 16.47 -1.18 2.22
CA MET A 51 15.97 0.19 2.10
C MET A 51 15.93 0.90 3.44
N ASN A 52 15.83 2.23 3.37
CA ASN A 52 15.50 3.08 4.50
C ASN A 52 14.10 2.72 5.06
N GLU A 53 14.01 2.47 6.35
CA GLU A 53 12.75 2.17 7.05
C GLU A 53 11.66 3.22 6.84
N THR A 54 12.03 4.50 6.77
CA THR A 54 11.06 5.57 6.50
C THR A 54 10.43 5.43 5.11
N LEU A 55 11.24 5.03 4.13
CA LEU A 55 10.78 4.80 2.77
C LEU A 55 9.90 3.55 2.68
N LYS A 56 10.25 2.49 3.43
CA LYS A 56 9.42 1.28 3.55
C LYS A 56 8.01 1.62 4.04
N GLU A 57 7.91 2.36 5.14
CA GLU A 57 6.60 2.76 5.70
C GLU A 57 5.78 3.61 4.72
N VAL A 58 6.44 4.50 3.97
CA VAL A 58 5.78 5.27 2.91
C VAL A 58 5.22 4.35 1.84
N TYR A 59 5.98 3.39 1.31
CA TYR A 59 5.49 2.46 0.29
C TYR A 59 4.37 1.56 0.82
N ILE A 60 4.49 1.03 2.04
CA ILE A 60 3.46 0.22 2.68
C ILE A 60 2.16 1.02 2.83
N SER A 61 2.25 2.29 3.25
CA SER A 61 1.07 3.17 3.39
C SER A 61 0.34 3.43 2.05
N ARG A 62 1.02 3.19 0.93
CA ARG A 62 0.48 3.32 -0.44
C ARG A 62 -0.02 2.00 -1.02
N GLY A 63 0.02 0.91 -0.24
CA GLY A 63 -0.49 -0.39 -0.64
C GLY A 63 0.54 -1.31 -1.31
N TYR A 64 1.82 -0.93 -1.32
CA TYR A 64 2.89 -1.84 -1.73
C TYR A 64 3.15 -2.89 -0.64
N THR A 65 3.54 -4.07 -1.07
CA THR A 65 4.09 -5.12 -0.20
C THR A 65 5.59 -5.09 -0.31
N ILE A 66 6.29 -5.17 0.81
CA ILE A 66 7.76 -5.23 0.86
C ILE A 66 8.14 -6.60 1.37
N MET A 67 8.97 -7.31 0.62
CA MET A 67 9.46 -8.63 0.98
C MET A 67 10.98 -8.62 1.06
N GLU A 68 11.49 -8.93 2.24
CA GLU A 68 12.90 -9.23 2.46
C GLU A 68 13.14 -10.71 2.17
N PHE A 69 14.00 -11.01 1.21
CA PHE A 69 14.45 -12.36 0.90
C PHE A 69 15.89 -12.52 1.37
N HIS A 70 16.05 -13.28 2.46
CA HIS A 70 17.35 -13.60 3.04
C HIS A 70 17.85 -14.92 2.44
N TYR A 71 19.10 -14.93 1.97
CA TYR A 71 19.72 -16.09 1.34
C TYR A 71 21.21 -16.22 1.70
N TYR A 72 21.80 -17.35 1.31
CA TYR A 72 23.23 -17.62 1.44
C TYR A 72 23.87 -17.96 0.08
N ASP A 73 25.18 -17.75 -0.02
CA ASP A 73 25.96 -18.08 -1.22
C ASP A 73 25.88 -19.57 -1.54
N GLY A 74 25.33 -19.91 -2.71
CA GLY A 74 25.19 -21.29 -3.18
C GLY A 74 23.80 -21.91 -2.94
N CYS A 75 22.85 -21.19 -2.34
CA CYS A 75 21.48 -21.70 -2.20
C CYS A 75 20.56 -21.36 -3.36
N CYS A 76 19.66 -22.32 -3.60
CA CYS A 76 18.30 -22.14 -4.08
C CYS A 76 18.20 -21.29 -5.34
N GLN A 77 19.02 -21.61 -6.34
CA GLN A 77 19.07 -20.87 -7.61
C GLN A 77 17.68 -20.72 -8.26
N GLU A 78 16.89 -21.80 -8.24
CA GLU A 78 15.51 -21.79 -8.74
C GLU A 78 14.62 -20.81 -7.97
N LEU A 79 14.74 -20.78 -6.62
CA LEU A 79 14.01 -19.84 -5.79
C LEU A 79 14.43 -18.40 -6.10
N GLN A 80 15.72 -18.13 -6.26
CA GLN A 80 16.21 -16.80 -6.61
C GLN A 80 15.64 -16.32 -7.95
N PHE A 81 15.64 -17.19 -8.97
CA PHE A 81 15.05 -16.84 -10.27
C PHE A 81 13.56 -16.55 -10.17
N TYR A 82 12.83 -17.32 -9.36
CA TYR A 82 11.41 -17.06 -9.11
C TYR A 82 11.21 -15.71 -8.39
N ILE A 83 11.97 -15.44 -7.33
CA ILE A 83 11.94 -14.17 -6.60
C ILE A 83 12.23 -12.98 -7.53
N ASP A 84 13.17 -13.12 -8.46
CA ASP A 84 13.54 -12.05 -9.39
C ASP A 84 12.42 -11.73 -10.40
N ALA A 85 11.55 -12.69 -10.71
CA ALA A 85 10.42 -12.53 -11.64
C ALA A 85 9.14 -11.97 -10.96
N LEU A 86 8.97 -12.21 -9.66
CA LEU A 86 7.75 -11.85 -8.91
C LEU A 86 7.28 -10.39 -9.07
N PRO A 87 8.16 -9.36 -9.06
CA PRO A 87 7.70 -7.99 -9.18
C PRO A 87 6.99 -7.71 -10.51
N GLU A 88 7.41 -8.37 -11.59
CA GLU A 88 6.78 -8.23 -12.90
C GLU A 88 5.45 -8.99 -12.95
N GLU A 89 5.43 -10.22 -12.42
CA GLU A 89 4.22 -11.06 -12.38
C GLU A 89 3.10 -10.47 -11.51
N LEU A 90 3.47 -9.77 -10.43
CA LEU A 90 2.51 -9.17 -9.49
C LEU A 90 2.18 -7.71 -9.83
N GLU A 91 2.31 -7.30 -11.09
CA GLU A 91 1.98 -5.94 -11.56
C GLU A 91 2.68 -4.83 -10.75
N LYS A 92 3.92 -5.07 -10.32
CA LYS A 92 4.75 -4.10 -9.57
C LYS A 92 4.18 -3.69 -8.20
N GLN A 93 3.25 -4.44 -7.63
CA GLN A 93 2.76 -4.17 -6.27
C GLN A 93 3.71 -4.68 -5.16
N LEU A 94 4.70 -5.48 -5.54
CA LEU A 94 5.70 -6.09 -4.65
C LEU A 94 7.07 -5.43 -4.86
N ILE A 95 7.70 -5.03 -3.76
CA ILE A 95 9.10 -4.58 -3.71
C ILE A 95 9.91 -5.63 -2.95
N ILE A 96 11.05 -6.03 -3.50
CA ILE A 96 11.86 -7.13 -2.97
C ILE A 96 13.23 -6.61 -2.55
N GLU A 97 13.63 -6.94 -1.33
CA GLU A 97 14.96 -6.70 -0.79
C GLU A 97 15.74 -8.02 -0.74
N LYS A 98 16.76 -8.15 -1.57
CA LYS A 98 17.63 -9.34 -1.57
C LYS A 98 18.77 -9.13 -0.59
N ILE A 99 18.80 -9.93 0.47
CA ILE A 99 19.76 -9.81 1.56
C ILE A 99 20.57 -11.11 1.64
N ASN A 100 21.88 -11.00 1.44
CA ASN A 100 22.79 -12.11 1.69
C ASN A 100 23.29 -12.02 3.14
N ASP A 101 22.67 -12.78 4.04
CA ASP A 101 23.05 -12.82 5.46
C ASP A 101 23.78 -14.12 5.85
N GLY A 102 23.99 -15.02 4.88
CA GLY A 102 24.63 -16.32 5.10
C GLY A 102 23.75 -17.31 5.88
N THR A 103 22.49 -16.96 6.15
CA THR A 103 21.52 -17.83 6.81
C THR A 103 20.63 -18.53 5.76
N GLY A 104 19.90 -19.56 6.19
CA GLY A 104 19.02 -20.31 5.32
C GLY A 104 17.94 -19.44 4.65
N PRO A 105 17.37 -19.89 3.53
CA PRO A 105 16.36 -19.13 2.79
C PRO A 105 15.14 -18.83 3.68
N ARG A 106 14.88 -17.54 3.89
CA ARG A 106 13.71 -17.05 4.63
C ARG A 106 13.19 -15.78 4.01
N ILE A 107 11.88 -15.57 4.15
CA ILE A 107 11.21 -14.35 3.76
C ILE A 107 10.65 -13.64 4.98
N LEU A 108 10.74 -12.31 4.96
CA LEU A 108 9.98 -11.43 5.84
C LEU A 108 9.20 -10.47 4.94
N ALA A 109 7.91 -10.69 4.85
CA ALA A 109 7.01 -9.89 4.04
C ALA A 109 6.16 -8.99 4.94
N LYS A 110 6.07 -7.71 4.59
CA LYS A 110 5.33 -6.69 5.32
C LYS A 110 4.46 -5.90 4.36
N SER A 111 3.20 -5.72 4.71
CA SER A 111 2.25 -4.90 3.98
C SER A 111 1.31 -4.18 4.96
N MET A 112 0.33 -3.45 4.41
CA MET A 112 -0.71 -2.82 5.22
C MET A 112 -1.62 -3.83 5.95
N TYR A 113 -1.60 -5.10 5.53
CA TYR A 113 -2.43 -6.16 6.09
C TYR A 113 -1.74 -6.93 7.23
N GLY A 114 -0.41 -6.81 7.35
CA GLY A 114 0.32 -7.47 8.41
C GLY A 114 1.78 -7.74 8.06
N LEU A 115 2.36 -8.65 8.84
CA LEU A 115 3.72 -9.15 8.68
C LEU A 115 3.69 -10.67 8.71
N GLU A 116 4.36 -11.31 7.76
CA GLU A 116 4.58 -12.75 7.72
C GLU A 116 6.08 -13.02 7.60
N GLU A 117 6.61 -13.81 8.53
CA GLU A 117 7.98 -14.32 8.48
C GLU A 117 7.92 -15.84 8.33
N ARG A 118 8.66 -16.38 7.36
CA ARG A 118 8.67 -17.82 7.07
C ARG A 118 10.01 -18.27 6.53
N ASN A 119 10.50 -19.40 7.03
CA ASN A 119 11.59 -20.14 6.39
C ASN A 119 11.04 -20.79 5.12
N VAL A 120 11.59 -20.44 3.97
CA VAL A 120 11.07 -20.87 2.68
C VAL A 120 11.97 -21.94 2.08
N THR A 121 11.40 -23.09 1.79
CA THR A 121 12.14 -24.18 1.13
C THR A 121 11.67 -24.39 -0.29
N THR A 122 10.45 -23.96 -0.60
CA THR A 122 9.79 -24.13 -1.89
C THR A 122 9.23 -22.81 -2.41
N ILE A 123 8.96 -22.76 -3.71
CA ILE A 123 8.27 -21.65 -4.38
C ILE A 123 6.87 -21.44 -3.78
N ASP A 124 6.17 -22.55 -3.48
CA ASP A 124 4.83 -22.53 -2.91
C ASP A 124 4.80 -21.82 -1.54
N ASP A 125 5.84 -22.01 -0.71
CA ASP A 125 5.94 -21.32 0.57
C ASP A 125 5.93 -19.80 0.41
N VAL A 126 6.68 -19.30 -0.59
CA VAL A 126 6.76 -17.87 -0.90
C VAL A 126 5.40 -17.37 -1.40
N PHE A 127 4.82 -18.09 -2.35
CA PHE A 127 3.55 -17.71 -2.96
C PHE A 127 2.41 -17.63 -1.92
N VAL A 128 2.28 -18.65 -1.07
CA VAL A 128 1.26 -18.70 -0.01
C VAL A 128 1.45 -17.57 1.00
N SER A 129 2.69 -17.24 1.36
CA SER A 129 2.98 -16.11 2.26
C SER A 129 2.60 -14.77 1.64
N LEU A 130 2.86 -14.58 0.35
CA LEU A 130 2.49 -13.35 -0.37
C LEU A 130 0.98 -13.22 -0.57
N CYS A 131 0.26 -14.31 -0.86
CA CYS A 131 -1.20 -14.30 -1.05
C CYS A 131 -1.97 -13.67 0.11
N LYS A 132 -1.48 -13.80 1.35
CA LYS A 132 -2.10 -13.21 2.54
C LYS A 132 -1.87 -11.71 2.69
N LEU A 133 -0.80 -11.20 2.08
CA LEU A 133 -0.30 -9.85 2.31
C LEU A 133 -0.49 -8.91 1.12
N LEU A 134 -0.67 -9.44 -0.09
CA LEU A 134 -0.87 -8.63 -1.29
C LEU A 134 -2.21 -7.89 -1.23
N ALA A 135 -2.21 -6.63 -1.66
CA ALA A 135 -3.42 -5.83 -1.78
C ALA A 135 -4.34 -6.33 -2.91
N LYS A 136 -3.73 -6.83 -3.99
CA LYS A 136 -4.42 -7.47 -5.12
C LYS A 136 -3.78 -8.83 -5.35
N PRO A 137 -4.17 -9.86 -4.58
CA PRO A 137 -3.65 -11.19 -4.79
C PRO A 137 -4.08 -11.73 -6.16
N PRO A 138 -3.22 -12.49 -6.85
CA PRO A 138 -3.59 -13.16 -8.09
C PRO A 138 -4.71 -14.19 -7.87
N ILE A 139 -5.40 -14.56 -8.96
CA ILE A 139 -6.55 -15.48 -8.93
C ILE A 139 -6.17 -16.82 -8.28
N ASP A 140 -4.94 -17.28 -8.50
CA ASP A 140 -4.44 -18.57 -7.98
C ASP A 140 -4.41 -18.62 -6.44
N CYS A 141 -4.31 -17.48 -5.76
CA CYS A 141 -4.41 -17.42 -4.31
C CYS A 141 -5.78 -17.90 -3.80
N GLY A 142 -6.86 -17.57 -4.51
CA GLY A 142 -8.22 -18.00 -4.14
C GLY A 142 -8.50 -19.48 -4.42
N LEU A 143 -7.79 -20.06 -5.39
CA LEU A 143 -7.94 -21.48 -5.73
C LEU A 143 -7.26 -22.41 -4.70
N MET A 144 -6.18 -21.95 -4.05
CA MET A 144 -5.50 -22.73 -3.00
C MET A 144 -6.34 -22.90 -1.74
N GLU A 145 -7.07 -21.88 -1.30
CA GLU A 145 -7.91 -21.96 -0.08
C GLU A 145 -9.04 -23.00 -0.20
N LEU A 146 -9.57 -23.20 -1.41
CA LEU A 146 -10.60 -24.21 -1.68
C LEU A 146 -10.06 -25.65 -1.57
N ASN A 147 -8.78 -25.86 -1.85
CA ASN A 147 -8.17 -27.20 -1.79
C ASN A 147 -7.84 -27.61 -0.35
N ILE A 148 -7.47 -26.63 0.49
CA ILE A 148 -7.16 -26.86 1.92
C ILE A 148 -8.45 -27.07 2.73
N THR A 149 -9.57 -26.44 2.36
CA THR A 149 -10.87 -26.63 3.04
C THR A 149 -11.63 -27.88 2.59
N ALA A 150 -11.23 -28.49 1.47
CA ALA A 150 -11.79 -29.74 0.96
C ALA A 150 -11.07 -31.01 1.46
N SER A 151 -10.00 -30.84 2.24
CA SER A 151 -9.17 -31.93 2.80
C SER A 151 -9.42 -32.10 4.30
#